data_AF-A0A453HDG0-F1
#
_entry.id   AF-A0A453HDG0-F1
#
_cell.length_a   1.000
_cell.length_b   1.000
_cell.length_c   1.000
_cell.angle_alpha   90.00
_cell.angle_beta   90.00
_cell.angle_gamma   90.00
#
_symmetry.space_group_name_H-M   'P 1'
#
loop_
_entity.id
_entity.type
_entity.pdbx_description
1 polymer ?
#
loop_
_entity_poly.entity_id
_entity_poly.type
_entity_poly.pdbx_seq_one_letter_code
_entity_poly.pdbx_strand_id
1 'polypeptide(L)'
;MEITINSLTYKGSIPDAINQSRRKKKLFVIYISGQDETSSSLEQSTLVDEHVAAVISRCCIFLQLKQGDVDALQFSAIYPQKSVPSISVVGLSGAMLWN
;
A
#
# COMPACT_ATOMS: atom_id res chain seq x y z
N MET A 1 -20.74 4.38 -7.46
CA MET A 1 -19.71 5.40 -7.12
C MET A 1 -18.39 4.77 -7.53
N GLU A 2 -17.63 5.35 -8.46
CA GLU A 2 -16.38 4.72 -8.91
C GLU A 2 -15.35 4.78 -7.78
N ILE A 3 -15.07 3.63 -7.15
CA ILE A 3 -13.99 3.53 -6.18
C ILE A 3 -12.68 3.60 -6.97
N THR A 4 -11.86 4.57 -6.62
CA THR A 4 -10.51 4.70 -7.17
C THR A 4 -9.50 4.43 -6.07
N ILE A 5 -8.38 3.80 -6.41
CA ILE A 5 -7.29 3.53 -5.46
C ILE A 5 -6.81 4.80 -4.80
N ASN A 6 -6.81 5.90 -5.54
CA ASN A 6 -6.46 7.21 -5.03
C ASN A 6 -7.31 7.65 -3.82
N SER A 7 -8.56 7.16 -3.70
CA SER A 7 -9.43 7.41 -2.54
C SER A 7 -9.07 6.56 -1.32
N LEU A 8 -8.47 5.38 -1.53
CA LEU A 8 -8.01 4.47 -0.48
C LEU A 8 -6.61 4.84 0.03
N THR A 9 -5.79 5.45 -0.84
CA THR A 9 -4.41 5.82 -0.55
C THR A 9 -4.33 6.91 0.51
N TYR A 10 -3.61 6.60 1.59
CA TYR A 10 -3.20 7.54 2.61
C TYR A 10 -2.33 8.65 1.99
N LYS A 11 -2.66 9.91 2.30
CA LYS A 11 -2.03 11.09 1.66
C LYS A 11 -0.91 11.73 2.49
N GLY A 12 -0.61 11.18 3.66
CA GLY A 12 0.50 11.66 4.50
C GLY A 12 1.82 10.94 4.19
N SER A 13 2.86 11.31 4.93
CA SER A 13 4.20 10.70 4.79
C SER A 13 4.22 9.23 5.24
N ILE A 14 5.21 8.44 4.79
CA ILE A 14 5.43 7.05 5.27
C ILE A 14 5.56 7.00 6.81
N PRO A 15 6.38 7.84 7.47
CA PRO A 15 6.47 7.84 8.94
C PRO A 15 5.13 8.13 9.61
N ASP A 16 4.34 9.06 9.08
CA ASP A 16 3.02 9.36 9.61
C ASP A 16 2.05 8.19 9.41
N ALA A 17 2.11 7.52 8.26
CA ALA A 17 1.30 6.34 7.97
C ALA A 17 1.58 5.20 8.96
N ILE A 18 2.86 4.95 9.27
CA ILE A 18 3.29 3.97 10.29
C ILE A 18 2.80 4.38 11.68
N ASN A 19 2.93 5.65 12.05
CA ASN A 19 2.44 6.15 13.34
C ASN A 19 0.91 6.03 13.45
N GLN A 20 0.18 6.33 12.38
CA GLN A 20 -1.28 6.20 12.31
C GLN A 20 -1.72 4.73 12.39
N SER A 21 -1.02 3.81 11.71
CA SER A 21 -1.33 2.38 11.77
C SER A 21 -1.20 1.84 13.19
N ARG A 22 -0.14 2.25 13.90
CA ARG A 22 0.07 1.94 15.33
C ARG A 22 -1.02 2.53 16.22
N ARG A 23 -1.31 3.83 16.10
CA ARG A 23 -2.32 4.52 16.92
C ARG A 23 -3.72 3.94 16.72
N LYS A 24 -4.08 3.63 15.48
CA LYS A 24 -5.40 3.07 15.12
C LYS A 24 -5.46 1.55 15.19
N LYS A 25 -4.36 0.87 15.55
CA LYS A 25 -4.22 -0.59 15.54
C LYS A 25 -4.64 -1.23 14.21
N LYS A 26 -4.26 -0.59 13.11
CA LYS A 26 -4.52 -1.04 11.73
C LYS A 26 -3.25 -1.61 11.10
N LEU A 27 -3.40 -2.52 10.16
CA LEU A 27 -2.27 -3.00 9.36
C LEU A 27 -1.75 -1.88 8.45
N PHE A 28 -0.45 -1.83 8.23
CA PHE A 28 0.13 -0.92 7.25
C PHE A 28 0.36 -1.70 5.96
N VAL A 29 -0.35 -1.32 4.90
CA VAL A 29 -0.30 -2.01 3.60
C VAL A 29 0.30 -1.05 2.58
N ILE A 30 1.35 -1.50 1.90
CA ILE A 30 2.03 -0.72 0.87
C ILE A 30 1.84 -1.44 -0.44
N TYR A 31 1.38 -0.72 -1.45
CA TYR A 31 1.34 -1.16 -2.82
C TYR A 31 2.35 -0.34 -3.63
N ILE A 32 3.29 -1.00 -4.29
CA ILE A 32 4.22 -0.37 -5.23
C ILE A 32 3.80 -0.75 -6.62
N SER A 33 3.38 0.23 -7.43
CA SER A 33 3.05 0.03 -8.83
C SER A 33 4.26 0.25 -9.73
N GLY A 34 4.32 -0.55 -10.79
CA GLY A 34 5.30 -0.45 -11.87
C GLY A 34 4.70 0.27 -13.07
N GLN A 35 5.48 0.36 -14.14
CA GLN A 35 5.01 0.89 -15.43
C GLN A 35 4.35 -0.19 -16.31
N ASP A 36 4.17 -1.40 -15.79
CA ASP A 36 3.69 -2.55 -16.55
C ASP A 36 2.16 -2.67 -16.58
N GLU A 37 1.67 -3.42 -17.57
CA GLU A 37 0.25 -3.71 -17.73
C GLU A 37 -0.33 -4.47 -16.52
N THR A 38 0.51 -5.27 -15.83
CA THR A 38 0.12 -5.99 -14.62
C THR A 38 -0.24 -5.06 -13.48
N SER A 39 0.51 -3.97 -13.27
CA SER A 39 0.15 -2.93 -12.30
C SER A 39 -1.18 -2.27 -12.67
N SER A 40 -1.37 -1.93 -13.95
CA SER A 40 -2.60 -1.31 -14.42
C SER A 40 -3.82 -2.23 -14.24
N SER A 41 -3.67 -3.53 -14.49
CA SER A 41 -4.72 -4.52 -14.30
C SER A 41 -5.08 -4.71 -12.83
N LEU A 42 -4.09 -4.82 -11.94
CA LEU A 42 -4.30 -4.96 -10.50
C LEU A 42 -5.04 -3.73 -9.93
N GLU A 43 -4.65 -2.55 -10.40
CA GLU A 43 -5.28 -1.30 -10.04
C GLU A 43 -6.74 -1.25 -10.51
N GLN A 44 -7.03 -1.68 -11.73
CA GLN A 44 -8.35 -1.58 -12.34
C GLN A 44 -9.30 -2.75 -12.02
N SER A 45 -8.82 -3.79 -11.32
CA SER A 45 -9.62 -4.98 -11.00
C SER A 45 -9.70 -5.26 -9.50
N THR A 46 -8.58 -5.62 -8.87
CA THR A 46 -8.59 -6.16 -7.49
C THR A 46 -8.75 -5.07 -6.44
N LEU A 47 -8.11 -3.90 -6.64
CA LEU A 47 -8.12 -2.82 -5.65
C LEU A 47 -9.35 -1.90 -5.75
N VAL A 48 -10.14 -2.03 -6.82
CA VAL A 48 -11.40 -1.30 -7.04
C VAL A 48 -12.64 -2.12 -6.71
N ASP A 49 -12.47 -3.41 -6.40
CA ASP A 49 -13.56 -4.22 -5.85
C ASP A 49 -14.08 -3.59 -4.56
N GLU A 50 -15.40 -3.37 -4.47
CA GLU A 50 -16.00 -2.64 -3.35
C GLU A 50 -15.77 -3.33 -2.00
N HIS A 51 -15.73 -4.66 -1.97
CA HIS A 51 -15.47 -5.41 -0.75
C HIS A 51 -14.01 -5.27 -0.32
N VAL A 52 -13.07 -5.37 -1.27
CA VAL A 52 -11.64 -5.17 -1.00
C VAL A 52 -11.39 -3.74 -0.50
N ALA A 53 -11.93 -2.74 -1.19
CA ALA A 53 -11.82 -1.33 -0.83
C ALA A 53 -12.39 -1.02 0.57
N ALA A 54 -13.55 -1.61 0.90
CA ALA A 54 -14.16 -1.47 2.21
C ALA A 54 -13.31 -2.09 3.33
N VAL A 55 -12.76 -3.30 3.10
CA VAL A 55 -11.87 -3.98 4.05
C VAL A 55 -10.58 -3.17 4.25
N ILE A 56 -9.95 -2.71 3.17
CA ILE A 56 -8.74 -1.89 3.22
C ILE A 56 -9.00 -0.60 4.02
N SER A 57 -10.08 0.12 3.71
CA SER A 57 -10.44 1.36 4.42
C SER A 57 -10.67 1.13 5.92
N ARG A 58 -11.30 0.01 6.27
CA ARG A 58 -11.64 -0.31 7.66
C ARG A 58 -10.44 -0.80 8.46
N CYS A 59 -9.64 -1.71 7.90
CA CYS A 59 -8.64 -2.48 8.64
C CYS A 59 -7.20 -2.03 8.40
N CYS A 60 -6.96 -1.24 7.35
CA CYS A 60 -5.61 -0.90 6.90
C CYS A 60 -5.38 0.61 6.86
N ILE A 61 -4.11 1.00 6.94
CA ILE A 61 -3.59 2.23 6.36
C ILE A 61 -2.91 1.82 5.06
N PHE A 62 -3.49 2.20 3.93
CA PHE A 62 -3.02 1.80 2.61
C PHE A 62 -2.18 2.92 2.00
N LEU A 63 -1.02 2.60 1.47
CA LEU A 63 -0.14 3.54 0.79
C LEU A 63 0.18 3.02 -0.61
N GLN A 64 -0.01 3.86 -1.63
CA GLN A 64 0.39 3.57 -3.00
C GLN A 64 1.64 4.37 -3.32
N LEU A 65 2.68 3.69 -3.76
CA LEU A 65 3.94 4.26 -4.22
C LEU A 65 4.16 3.86 -5.68
N LYS A 66 4.89 4.68 -6.44
CA LYS A 66 5.32 4.33 -7.79
C LYS A 66 6.77 3.93 -7.80
N GLN A 67 7.10 2.92 -8.61
CA GLN A 67 8.47 2.51 -8.82
C GLN A 67 9.33 3.69 -9.29
N GLY A 68 10.48 3.88 -8.64
CA GLY A 68 11.41 4.97 -8.93
C GLY A 68 11.19 6.23 -8.10
N ASP A 69 10.04 6.39 -7.42
CA ASP A 69 9.84 7.48 -6.48
C ASP A 69 10.79 7.37 -5.29
N VAL A 70 11.19 8.52 -4.74
CA VAL A 70 12.08 8.59 -3.57
C VAL A 70 11.53 7.77 -2.41
N ASP A 71 10.21 7.86 -2.16
CA ASP A 71 9.52 7.11 -1.11
C ASP A 71 9.54 5.59 -1.37
N ALA A 72 9.41 5.16 -2.63
CA ALA A 72 9.51 3.74 -3.00
C ALA A 72 10.93 3.20 -2.82
N LEU A 73 11.95 3.99 -3.15
CA LEU A 73 13.35 3.64 -2.95
C LEU A 73 13.69 3.55 -1.46
N GLN A 74 13.24 4.51 -0.66
CA GLN A 74 13.43 4.50 0.80
C GLN A 74 12.72 3.30 1.45
N PHE A 75 11.50 2.99 1.03
CA PHE A 75 10.78 1.81 1.52
C PHE A 75 11.53 0.53 1.13
N SER A 76 11.97 0.41 -0.12
CA SER A 76 12.68 -0.77 -0.63
C SER A 76 14.04 -0.99 0.04
N ALA A 77 14.68 0.07 0.54
CA ALA A 77 15.92 -0.03 1.30
C ALA A 77 15.73 -0.70 2.68
N ILE A 78 14.54 -0.56 3.28
CA ILE A 78 14.19 -1.15 4.57
C ILE A 78 13.56 -2.53 4.35
N TYR A 79 12.72 -2.66 3.32
CA TYR A 79 11.99 -3.87 2.98
C TYR A 79 12.25 -4.24 1.51
N PRO A 80 13.28 -5.06 1.23
CA PRO A 80 13.62 -5.46 -0.13
C PRO A 80 12.43 -6.14 -0.82
N GLN A 81 12.00 -5.58 -1.96
CA GLN A 81 10.93 -6.13 -2.78
C GLN A 81 11.50 -7.00 -3.90
N LYS A 82 10.87 -8.14 -4.18
CA LYS A 82 11.34 -9.10 -5.20
C LYS A 82 10.98 -8.70 -6.62
N SER A 83 9.83 -8.05 -6.79
CA SER A 83 9.29 -7.65 -8.10
C SER A 83 8.29 -6.49 -7.92
N VAL A 84 7.95 -5.86 -9.04
CA VAL A 84 6.89 -4.85 -9.13
C VAL A 84 5.88 -5.35 -10.19
N PRO A 85 4.55 -5.21 -10.01
CA PRO A 85 3.88 -4.69 -8.81
C PRO A 85 4.12 -5.53 -7.56
N SER A 86 4.13 -4.90 -6.39
CA SER A 86 4.21 -5.60 -5.10
C SER A 86 3.23 -5.03 -4.10
N ILE A 87 2.66 -5.92 -3.29
CA ILE A 87 1.88 -5.56 -2.10
C ILE A 87 2.63 -6.11 -0.90
N SER A 88 2.93 -5.25 0.05
CA SER A 88 3.61 -5.59 1.31
C SER A 88 2.70 -5.26 2.49
N VAL A 89 2.70 -6.13 3.50
CA VAL A 89 1.99 -5.90 4.76
C VAL A 89 2.97 -5.80 5.91
N VAL A 90 2.92 -4.68 6.63
CA VAL A 90 3.74 -4.38 7.80
C VAL A 90 2.84 -4.37 9.03
N GLY A 91 3.24 -5.14 10.03
CA GLY A 91 2.56 -5.24 11.32
C GLY A 91 2.79 -4.03 12.21
N LEU A 92 2.07 -3.96 13.33
CA LEU A 92 2.14 -2.84 14.28
C LEU A 92 3.53 -2.65 14.89
N SER A 93 4.31 -3.72 15.03
CA SER A 93 5.70 -3.68 15.49
C SER A 93 6.66 -3.05 14.47
N GLY A 94 6.22 -2.85 13.22
CA GLY A 94 7.09 -2.55 12.10
C GLY A 94 7.74 -3.79 11.48
N ALA A 95 7.35 -5.02 11.88
CA ALA A 95 7.82 -6.21 11.18
C ALA A 95 7.05 -6.43 9.87
N MET A 96 7.74 -6.82 8.81
CA MET A 96 7.11 -7.31 7.59
C MET A 96 6.42 -8.65 7.86
N LEU A 97 5.11 -8.71 7.65
CA LEU A 97 4.29 -9.91 7.84
C LEU A 97 4.12 -10.69 6.54
N TRP A 98 4.10 -9.98 5.40
CA TRP A 98 3.89 -10.57 4.09
C TRP A 98 4.49 -9.70 2.98
N ASN A 99 5.12 -10.33 1.97
CA ASN A 99 5.58 -9.74 0.71
C ASN A 99 5.56 -10.75 -0.45
#